data_AF-A0A9Q1HLA4-F1
#
_entry.id   AF-A0A9Q1HLA4-F1
#
_cell.length_a   1.000
_cell.length_b   1.000
_cell.length_c   1.000
_cell.angle_alpha   90.00
_cell.angle_beta   90.00
_cell.angle_gamma   90.00
#
_symmetry.space_group_name_H-M   'P 1'
#
loop_
_entity.id
_entity.type
_entity.pdbx_description
1 polymer ?
#
loop_
_entity_poly.entity_id
_entity_poly.type
_entity_poly.pdbx_seq_one_letter_code
_entity_poly.pdbx_strand_id
1 'polypeptide(L)' 'MSALFKREEMANACLTEKQAAKTGKRALPADMVDAVIQHVLKTYSNSDIAAIRIKMSTKLRDERNAFQG' A
#
# COMPACT_ATOMS: atom_id res chain seq x y z
N MET A 1 6.13 5.18 0.58
CA MET A 1 5.98 3.70 0.60
C MET A 1 7.32 3.04 0.94
N SER A 2 8.34 3.15 0.08
CA SER A 2 9.67 2.53 0.30
C SER A 2 10.44 3.06 1.53
N ALA A 3 10.08 4.25 2.03
CA ALA A 3 10.64 4.82 3.26
C ALA A 3 9.97 4.30 4.54
N LEU A 4 8.82 3.62 4.44
CA LEU A 4 8.02 3.14 5.58
C LEU A 4 7.91 1.62 5.63
N PHE A 5 8.05 0.94 4.48
CA PHE A 5 7.95 -0.50 4.35
C PHE A 5 9.12 -1.03 3.52
N LYS A 6 9.70 -2.17 3.93
CA LYS A 6 10.69 -2.86 3.09
C LYS A 6 10.03 -3.38 1.81
N ARG A 7 10.80 -3.50 0.73
CA ARG A 7 10.29 -4.00 -0.56
C ARG A 7 9.69 -5.40 -0.46
N GLU A 8 10.34 -6.28 0.29
CA GLU A 8 9.86 -7.63 0.58
C GLU A 8 8.54 -7.64 1.37
N GLU A 9 8.40 -6.74 2.36
CA GLU A 9 7.15 -6.59 3.11
C GLU A 9 6.03 -6.09 2.20
N MET A 10 6.32 -5.14 1.30
CA MET A 10 5.35 -4.64 0.32
C MET A 10 4.90 -5.72 -0.67
N ALA A 11 5.80 -6.60 -1.12
CA ALA A 11 5.46 -7.71 -2.01
C ALA A 11 4.46 -8.70 -1.38
N ASN A 12 4.61 -8.95 -0.08
CA ASN A 12 3.79 -9.88 0.70
C ASN A 12 2.61 -9.23 1.44
N ALA A 13 2.39 -7.93 1.24
CA ALA A 13 1.32 -7.18 1.88
C ALA A 13 0.14 -6.85 0.94
N CYS A 14 -0.98 -6.46 1.54
CA CYS A 14 -2.15 -5.90 0.87
C CYS A 14 -2.79 -4.78 1.72
N LEU A 15 -3.63 -3.94 1.10
CA LEU A 15 -4.22 -2.77 1.77
C LEU A 15 -5.38 -3.08 2.72
N THR A 16 -6.00 -4.25 2.60
CA THR A 16 -7.24 -4.55 3.33
C THR A 16 -7.22 -5.97 3.88
N GLU A 17 -7.85 -6.16 5.03
CA GLU A 17 -8.03 -7.49 5.63
C GLU A 17 -8.84 -8.43 4.74
N LYS A 18 -9.81 -7.90 3.98
CA LYS A 18 -10.56 -8.67 3.00
C LYS A 18 -9.66 -9.27 1.91
N GLN A 19 -8.66 -8.51 1.45
CA GLN A 19 -7.68 -9.05 0.50
C GLN A 19 -6.69 -10.00 1.18
N ALA A 20 -6.31 -9.76 2.43
CA ALA A 20 -5.47 -10.65 3.21
C ALA A 20 -6.11 -12.05 3.30
N ALA A 21 -7.39 -12.11 3.70
CA ALA A 21 -8.15 -13.34 3.78
C ALA A 21 -8.27 -14.09 2.43
N LYS A 22 -8.37 -13.35 1.31
CA LYS A 22 -8.48 -13.95 -0.03
C LYS A 22 -7.14 -14.44 -0.59
N THR A 23 -6.03 -13.79 -0.25
CA THR A 23 -4.73 -14.00 -0.90
C THR A 23 -3.70 -14.67 0.00
N GLY A 24 -4.00 -14.86 1.29
CA GLY A 24 -3.05 -15.33 2.30
C GLY A 24 -1.97 -14.31 2.64
N LYS A 25 -2.10 -13.06 2.15
CA LYS A 25 -1.14 -11.98 2.38
C LYS A 25 -1.39 -11.28 3.71
N ARG A 26 -0.38 -10.55 4.21
CA ARG A 26 -0.52 -9.71 5.40
C ARG A 26 -1.24 -8.40 5.06
N ALA A 27 -2.26 -8.01 5.82
CA ALA A 27 -2.83 -6.67 5.70
C ALA A 27 -1.87 -5.63 6.29
N LEU A 28 -1.69 -4.50 5.60
CA LEU A 28 -0.96 -3.37 6.16
C LEU A 28 -1.75 -2.77 7.34
N PRO A 29 -1.06 -2.34 8.41
CA PRO A 29 -1.70 -1.63 9.52
C PRO A 29 -2.43 -0.37 9.03
N ALA A 30 -3.68 -0.19 9.45
CA ALA A 30 -4.54 0.89 8.97
C ALA A 30 -3.97 2.28 9.33
N ASP A 31 -3.36 2.41 10.50
CA ASP A 31 -2.64 3.60 10.98
C ASP A 31 -1.52 4.02 10.03
N MET A 32 -0.72 3.07 9.55
CA MET A 32 0.35 3.37 8.59
C MET A 32 -0.18 3.73 7.21
N VAL A 33 -1.28 3.10 6.78
CA VAL A 33 -1.96 3.46 5.52
C VAL A 33 -2.51 4.89 5.60
N ASP A 34 -3.14 5.25 6.71
CA ASP A 34 -3.67 6.59 6.94
C ASP A 34 -2.55 7.62 7.05
N ALA A 35 -1.42 7.31 7.69
CA ALA A 35 -0.26 8.19 7.71
C ALA A 35 0.27 8.50 6.29
N VAL A 36 0.31 7.51 5.40
CA VAL A 36 0.68 7.71 3.98
C VAL A 36 -0.35 8.59 3.27
N ILE A 37 -1.64 8.32 3.46
CA ILE A 37 -2.72 9.12 2.85
C ILE A 37 -2.62 10.58 3.30
N GLN A 38 -2.49 10.82 4.61
CA GLN A 38 -2.34 12.16 5.18
C GLN A 38 -1.10 12.88 4.65
N HIS A 39 0.03 12.18 4.52
CA HIS A 39 1.24 12.76 3.95
C HIS A 39 1.04 13.16 2.48
N VAL A 40 0.36 12.33 1.68
CA VAL A 40 0.07 12.63 0.27
C VAL A 40 -0.93 13.77 0.14
N LEU A 41 -1.98 13.82 0.96
CA LEU A 41 -2.95 14.92 0.99
C LEU A 41 -2.29 16.26 1.36
N LYS A 42 -1.35 16.25 2.31
CA LYS A 42 -0.58 17.45 2.69
C LYS A 42 0.37 17.91 1.58
N THR A 43 0.99 16.96 0.88
CA THR A 43 1.94 17.27 -0.21
C THR A 43 1.22 17.70 -1.50
N TYR A 44 0.04 17.14 -1.75
CA TYR A 44 -0.73 17.33 -2.97
C TYR A 44 -2.19 17.66 -2.62
N SER A 45 -2.49 18.95 -2.53
CA SER A 45 -3.74 19.54 -2.01
C SER A 45 -5.03 19.16 -2.77
N ASN A 46 -4.93 18.58 -3.97
CA ASN A 46 -6.09 18.12 -4.77
C ASN A 46 -6.16 16.59 -4.92
N SER A 47 -5.47 15.83 -4.07
CA SER A 47 -5.46 14.37 -4.18
C SER A 47 -6.74 13.75 -3.60
N ASP A 48 -7.34 12.84 -4.35
CA ASP A 48 -8.46 12.02 -3.87
C ASP A 48 -7.96 10.80 -3.08
N ILE A 49 -8.57 10.55 -1.92
CA ILE A 49 -8.23 9.43 -1.04
C ILE A 49 -8.39 8.09 -1.77
N ALA A 50 -9.42 7.93 -2.60
CA ALA A 50 -9.60 6.69 -3.35
C ALA A 50 -8.50 6.49 -4.39
N ALA A 51 -8.12 7.55 -5.13
CA ALA A 51 -6.98 7.53 -6.04
C ALA A 51 -5.65 7.19 -5.34
N ILE A 52 -5.41 7.70 -4.13
CA ILE A 52 -4.23 7.37 -3.32
C ILE A 52 -4.21 5.88 -2.99
N ARG A 53 -5.33 5.34 -2.49
CA ARG A 53 -5.45 3.90 -2.17
C ARG A 53 -5.25 3.02 -3.39
N ILE A 54 -5.76 3.40 -4.56
CA ILE A 54 -5.53 2.66 -5.81
C ILE A 54 -4.04 2.65 -6.15
N LYS A 55 -3.36 3.80 -6.13
CA LYS A 55 -1.92 3.88 -6.39
C LYS A 55 -1.09 3.06 -5.41
N MET A 56 -1.45 3.06 -4.12
CA MET A 56 -0.79 2.20 -3.13
C MET A 56 -0.97 0.72 -3.46
N SER A 57 -2.17 0.30 -3.87
CA SER A 57 -2.48 -1.09 -4.25
C SER A 57 -1.66 -1.53 -5.45
N THR A 58 -1.57 -0.68 -6.48
CA THR A 58 -0.73 -0.92 -7.65
C THR A 58 0.74 -1.06 -7.25
N LYS A 59 1.25 -0.18 -6.38
CA LYS A 59 2.64 -0.27 -5.92
C LYS A 59 2.95 -1.58 -5.19
N LEU A 60 2.05 -2.06 -4.33
CA LEU A 60 2.22 -3.36 -3.67
C LEU A 60 2.24 -4.53 -4.68
N ARG A 61 1.45 -4.42 -5.75
CA ARG A 61 1.46 -5.40 -6.85
C ARG A 61 2.76 -5.34 -7.64
N ASP A 62 3.26 -4.15 -7.94
CA ASP A 62 4.52 -3.96 -8.69
C ASP A 62 5.70 -4.54 -7.91
N GLU A 63 5.79 -4.28 -6.60
CA GLU A 63 6.84 -4.86 -5.76
C GLU A 63 6.75 -6.39 -5.70
N ARG A 64 5.53 -6.97 -5.70
CA ARG A 64 5.37 -8.43 -5.84
C ARG A 64 5.90 -8.94 -7.18
N ASN A 65 5.52 -8.30 -8.27
CA ASN A 65 5.97 -8.72 -9.60
C ASN A 65 7.49 -8.62 -9.74
N ALA A 66 8.08 -7.57 -9.15
CA ALA A 66 9.53 -7.39 -9.11
C ALA A 66 10.25 -8.40 -8.20
N PHE A 67 9.59 -8.92 -7.16
CA PHE A 67 10.15 -9.92 -6.26
C PHE A 67 10.03 -11.36 -6.79
N GLN A 68 9.03 -11.64 -7.63
CA GLN A 68 8.84 -12.96 -8.25
C GLN A 68 9.56 -13.11 -9.61
N GLY A 69 10.26 -12.07 -10.07
CA GLY A 69 10.99 -12.03 -11.34
C GLY A 69 12.49 -12.25 -11.18
#